data_AF-A0A4U5M9I5-F1
#
_entry.id   AF-A0A4U5M9I5-F1
#
_cell.length_a   1.000
_cell.length_b   1.000
_cell.length_c   1.000
_cell.angle_alpha   90.00
_cell.angle_beta   90.00
_cell.angle_gamma   90.00
#
_symmetry.space_group_name_H-M   'P 1'
#
loop_
_entity.id
_entity.type
_entity.pdbx_description
1 polymer ?
#
loop_
_entity_poly.entity_id
_entity_poly.type
_entity_poly.pdbx_seq_one_letter_code
_entity_poly.pdbx_strand_id
1 'polypeptide(L)'
;MEVQIISKEILKPSSSTPQHLRTYKLSVLDQLAPPLYIPIILFYSPASENLCKNSDHLKESFSRTLTHFYPFAGRIKDGFSVDCNDDGAEFIEARVAGNDAVQVNYFNCGGVAISICIWHAVADASTLATFVNCWAAISRDPNNVIDEVVFDCTTLFPPQDLSSFSLHSFVKEDVSSEIVMKRFLFDGSKLASLRDEVGNGPYLDRPSRFIAVSTLILTAMMTVTRENEAMQINAATIAVDLRRRLKPPSAKTINWKHLPSDNSKMARE
;
A
#
# COMPACT_ATOMS: atom_id res chain seq x y z
N MET A 1 15.48 23.33 -3.36
CA MET A 1 15.99 22.16 -2.61
C MET A 1 16.89 21.38 -3.55
N GLU A 2 18.12 21.10 -3.13
CA GLU A 2 19.05 20.28 -3.91
C GLU A 2 19.22 18.91 -3.24
N VAL A 3 19.09 17.87 -4.05
CA VAL A 3 19.15 16.46 -3.65
C VAL A 3 20.47 15.89 -4.17
N GLN A 4 21.31 15.40 -3.25
CA GLN A 4 22.58 14.76 -3.59
C GLN A 4 22.54 13.28 -3.18
N ILE A 5 22.44 12.38 -4.16
CA ILE A 5 22.54 10.93 -3.93
C ILE A 5 23.93 10.62 -3.35
N ILE A 6 23.95 9.90 -2.22
CA ILE A 6 25.16 9.41 -1.54
C ILE A 6 25.50 8.02 -2.06
N SER A 7 24.52 7.11 -2.04
CA SER A 7 24.68 5.72 -2.44
C SER A 7 23.41 5.20 -3.13
N LYS A 8 23.59 4.17 -3.95
CA LYS A 8 22.52 3.43 -4.61
C LYS A 8 22.90 1.96 -4.61
N GLU A 9 22.12 1.15 -3.94
CA GLU A 9 22.39 -0.27 -3.68
C GLU A 9 21.17 -1.12 -4.02
N ILE A 10 21.40 -2.40 -4.32
CA ILE A 10 20.33 -3.38 -4.52
C ILE A 10 20.35 -4.35 -3.34
N LEU A 11 19.37 -4.24 -2.45
CA LEU A 11 19.27 -5.05 -1.25
C LEU A 11 18.46 -6.32 -1.51
N LYS A 12 19.07 -7.46 -1.23
CA LYS A 12 18.47 -8.79 -1.39
C LYS A 12 17.85 -9.29 -0.07
N PRO A 13 16.95 -10.28 -0.10
CA PRO A 13 16.51 -10.99 1.10
C PRO A 13 17.69 -11.54 1.91
N SER A 14 17.61 -11.48 3.23
CA SER A 14 18.68 -11.97 4.13
C SER A 14 18.89 -13.48 4.07
N SER A 15 17.89 -14.21 3.56
CA SER A 15 17.96 -15.63 3.23
C SER A 15 17.22 -15.89 1.92
N SER A 16 17.79 -16.75 1.07
CA SER A 16 17.27 -17.01 -0.28
C SER A 16 15.83 -17.53 -0.28
N THR A 17 15.03 -17.08 -1.25
CA THR A 17 13.64 -17.55 -1.41
C THR A 17 13.60 -19.07 -1.65
N PRO A 18 12.83 -19.85 -0.84
CA PRO A 18 12.66 -21.28 -1.02
C PRO A 18 12.10 -21.65 -2.40
N GLN A 19 12.50 -22.80 -2.94
CA GLN A 19 12.16 -23.19 -4.32
C GLN A 19 10.66 -23.22 -4.62
N HIS A 20 9.83 -23.57 -3.64
CA HIS A 20 8.36 -23.61 -3.77
C HIS A 20 7.70 -22.22 -3.72
N LEU A 21 8.44 -21.16 -3.34
CA LEU A 21 8.00 -19.77 -3.30
C LEU A 21 8.58 -18.92 -4.45
N ARG A 22 9.37 -19.54 -5.35
CA ARG A 22 10.04 -18.86 -6.47
C ARG A 22 9.10 -18.20 -7.48
N THR A 23 7.83 -18.57 -7.52
CA THR A 23 6.84 -17.95 -8.41
C THR A 23 5.66 -17.47 -7.59
N TYR A 24 5.49 -16.16 -7.49
CA TYR A 24 4.26 -15.55 -6.96
C TYR A 24 3.31 -15.28 -8.14
N LYS A 25 2.10 -15.84 -8.10
CA LYS A 25 1.09 -15.68 -9.15
C LYS A 25 0.16 -14.52 -8.78
N LEU A 26 -0.06 -13.60 -9.70
CA LEU A 26 -0.99 -12.48 -9.52
C LEU A 26 -2.43 -13.01 -9.60
N SER A 27 -3.23 -12.75 -8.57
CA SER A 27 -4.67 -13.04 -8.57
C SER A 27 -5.42 -12.16 -9.57
N VAL A 28 -6.70 -12.46 -9.85
CA VAL A 28 -7.51 -11.54 -10.68
C VAL A 28 -7.65 -10.14 -10.07
N LEU A 29 -7.56 -9.99 -8.75
CA LEU A 29 -7.56 -8.67 -8.10
C LEU A 29 -6.25 -7.90 -8.37
N ASP A 30 -5.12 -8.62 -8.33
CA ASP A 30 -3.79 -8.08 -8.61
C ASP A 30 -3.64 -7.69 -10.08
N GLN A 31 -4.24 -8.47 -10.99
CA GLN A 31 -4.29 -8.20 -12.44
C GLN A 31 -5.21 -7.01 -12.79
N LEU A 32 -6.22 -6.72 -11.95
CA LEU A 32 -7.07 -5.54 -12.07
C LEU A 32 -6.47 -4.30 -11.38
N ALA A 33 -5.32 -4.43 -10.70
CA ALA A 33 -4.64 -3.29 -10.09
C ALA A 33 -4.12 -2.33 -11.18
N PRO A 34 -4.19 -1.00 -10.99
CA PRO A 34 -3.60 -0.06 -11.93
C PRO A 34 -2.08 -0.28 -12.06
N PRO A 35 -1.49 -0.13 -13.25
CA PRO A 35 -0.06 -0.38 -13.51
C PRO A 35 0.83 0.77 -13.01
N LEU A 36 0.64 1.19 -11.75
CA LEU A 36 1.35 2.29 -11.10
C LEU A 36 2.16 1.80 -9.89
N TYR A 37 3.09 2.63 -9.45
CA TYR A 37 3.76 2.46 -8.15
C TYR A 37 3.07 3.34 -7.10
N ILE A 38 2.94 2.81 -5.88
CA ILE A 38 2.38 3.51 -4.73
C ILE A 38 3.53 4.16 -3.94
N PRO A 39 3.71 5.50 -4.00
CA PRO A 39 4.69 6.19 -3.16
C PRO A 39 4.11 6.43 -1.75
N ILE A 40 4.87 6.06 -0.73
CA ILE A 40 4.67 6.55 0.65
C ILE A 40 5.93 7.27 1.10
N ILE A 41 5.71 8.36 1.85
CA ILE A 41 6.71 9.28 2.38
C ILE A 41 6.50 9.39 3.89
N LEU A 42 7.51 9.04 4.68
CA LEU A 42 7.53 9.13 6.14
C LEU A 42 8.62 10.13 6.57
N PHE A 43 8.25 11.10 7.41
CA PHE A 43 9.17 12.08 7.98
C PHE A 43 9.37 11.81 9.46
N TYR A 44 10.63 11.73 9.87
CA TYR A 44 11.07 11.55 11.25
C TYR A 44 11.83 12.79 11.69
N SER A 45 11.36 13.43 12.76
CA SER A 45 12.11 14.48 13.45
C SER A 45 13.47 13.94 13.93
N PRO A 46 14.49 14.81 14.10
CA PRO A 46 15.73 14.42 14.77
C PRO A 46 15.40 13.82 16.15
N ALA A 47 15.57 12.50 16.29
CA ALA A 47 15.58 11.87 17.59
C ALA A 47 16.82 12.36 18.36
N SER A 48 16.73 12.43 19.69
CA SER A 48 17.85 12.87 20.54
C SER A 48 19.11 12.01 20.36
N GLU A 49 18.98 10.77 19.86
CA GLU A 49 20.10 9.88 19.60
C GLU A 49 19.99 9.09 18.28
N ASN A 50 21.11 9.07 17.54
CA ASN A 50 21.61 8.02 16.64
C ASN A 50 20.84 7.57 15.37
N LEU A 51 19.60 7.98 15.11
CA LEU A 51 18.88 7.66 13.84
C LEU A 51 19.67 8.06 12.57
N CYS A 52 20.45 9.15 12.65
CA CYS A 52 21.26 9.69 11.54
C CYS A 52 22.62 8.96 11.32
N LYS A 53 22.94 7.90 12.08
CA LYS A 53 24.28 7.28 12.08
C LYS A 53 24.34 5.83 11.60
N ASN A 54 23.21 5.16 11.39
CA ASN A 54 23.22 3.71 11.16
C ASN A 54 22.37 3.31 9.94
N SER A 55 22.81 3.74 8.77
CA SER A 55 22.21 3.33 7.48
C SER A 55 22.34 1.82 7.28
N ASP A 56 23.46 1.23 7.70
CA ASP A 56 23.71 -0.21 7.62
C ASP A 56 22.65 -1.01 8.41
N HIS A 57 22.21 -0.52 9.57
CA HIS A 57 21.10 -1.11 10.33
C HIS A 57 19.76 -1.03 9.58
N LEU A 58 19.49 0.06 8.86
CA LEU A 58 18.30 0.16 7.99
C LEU A 58 18.37 -0.81 6.80
N LYS A 59 19.56 -0.99 6.20
CA LYS A 59 19.81 -1.94 5.12
C LYS A 59 19.64 -3.38 5.60
N GLU A 60 20.21 -3.72 6.75
CA GLU A 60 20.11 -5.05 7.36
C GLU A 60 18.66 -5.37 7.72
N SER A 61 17.96 -4.47 8.42
CA SER A 61 16.57 -4.69 8.79
C SER A 61 15.64 -4.76 7.58
N PHE A 62 15.94 -4.02 6.50
CA PHE A 62 15.21 -4.07 5.23
C PHE A 62 15.46 -5.40 4.51
N SER A 63 16.71 -5.83 4.36
CA SER A 63 17.10 -7.15 3.80
C SER A 63 16.41 -8.29 4.55
N ARG A 64 16.34 -8.22 5.87
CA ARG A 64 15.61 -9.18 6.70
C ARG A 64 14.10 -9.10 6.52
N THR A 65 13.54 -7.91 6.31
CA THR A 65 12.11 -7.77 5.98
C THR A 65 11.80 -8.37 4.62
N LEU A 66 12.69 -8.22 3.62
CA LEU A 66 12.54 -8.83 2.30
C LEU A 66 12.52 -10.37 2.33
N THR A 67 13.08 -11.04 3.35
CA THR A 67 12.87 -12.49 3.54
C THR A 67 11.41 -12.83 3.77
N HIS A 68 10.69 -12.02 4.57
CA HIS A 68 9.25 -12.20 4.79
C HIS A 68 8.41 -11.66 3.64
N PHE A 69 8.90 -10.67 2.91
CA PHE A 69 8.23 -10.02 1.76
C PHE A 69 8.97 -10.32 0.44
N TYR A 70 9.29 -11.59 0.23
CA TYR A 70 10.11 -12.07 -0.88
C TYR A 70 9.63 -11.65 -2.30
N PRO A 71 8.32 -11.46 -2.61
CA PRO A 71 7.92 -10.96 -3.93
C PRO A 71 8.43 -9.55 -4.23
N PHE A 72 8.70 -8.72 -3.20
CA PHE A 72 9.22 -7.36 -3.39
C PHE A 72 10.70 -7.33 -3.81
N ALA A 73 11.40 -8.46 -3.67
CA ALA A 73 12.76 -8.65 -4.18
C ALA A 73 12.81 -9.36 -5.56
N GLY A 74 11.65 -9.71 -6.12
CA GLY A 74 11.54 -10.40 -7.41
C GLY A 74 11.47 -9.46 -8.62
N ARG A 75 11.15 -10.03 -9.79
CA ARG A 75 10.92 -9.31 -11.05
C ARG A 75 9.61 -9.75 -11.69
N ILE A 76 8.94 -8.84 -12.39
CA ILE A 76 7.70 -9.15 -13.12
C ILE A 76 8.02 -10.17 -14.21
N LYS A 77 7.22 -11.23 -14.28
CA LYS A 77 7.36 -12.31 -15.25
C LYS A 77 6.03 -12.55 -15.97
N ASP A 78 6.09 -12.59 -17.29
CA ASP A 78 4.99 -12.90 -18.21
C ASP A 78 3.74 -12.01 -18.02
N GLY A 79 3.87 -10.84 -17.37
CA GLY A 79 2.78 -9.91 -17.05
C GLY A 79 1.84 -10.35 -15.91
N PHE A 80 1.73 -11.65 -15.64
CA PHE A 80 0.76 -12.25 -14.70
C PHE A 80 1.41 -12.90 -13.47
N SER A 81 2.72 -12.76 -13.28
CA SER A 81 3.45 -13.33 -12.14
C SER A 81 4.65 -12.49 -11.74
N VAL A 82 5.23 -12.80 -10.59
CA VAL A 82 6.55 -12.34 -10.16
C VAL A 82 7.44 -13.57 -10.02
N ASP A 83 8.58 -13.52 -10.71
CA ASP A 83 9.71 -14.40 -10.46
C ASP A 83 10.43 -13.89 -9.20
N CYS A 84 10.29 -14.60 -8.10
CA CYS A 84 10.90 -14.29 -6.81
C CYS A 84 12.38 -14.72 -6.82
N ASN A 85 13.15 -14.13 -7.74
CA ASN A 85 14.51 -14.53 -8.09
C ASN A 85 15.62 -14.01 -7.14
N ASP A 86 15.23 -13.30 -6.06
CA ASP A 86 16.14 -12.60 -5.15
C ASP A 86 17.06 -11.57 -5.86
N ASP A 87 16.62 -10.96 -6.96
CA ASP A 87 17.38 -9.86 -7.59
C ASP A 87 17.50 -8.65 -6.66
N GLY A 88 16.54 -8.46 -5.76
CA GLY A 88 16.56 -7.44 -4.72
C GLY A 88 15.83 -6.15 -5.08
N ALA A 89 15.60 -5.32 -4.06
CA ALA A 89 14.95 -4.02 -4.18
C ALA A 89 15.97 -2.87 -4.09
N GLU A 90 15.68 -1.77 -4.76
CA GLU A 90 16.56 -0.60 -4.85
C GLU A 90 16.50 0.25 -3.57
N PHE A 91 17.67 0.54 -2.99
CA PHE A 91 17.85 1.37 -1.80
C PHE A 91 18.73 2.57 -2.16
N ILE A 92 18.22 3.79 -1.91
CA ILE A 92 18.92 5.04 -2.25
C ILE A 92 19.07 5.88 -0.98
N GLU A 93 20.32 6.18 -0.63
CA GLU A 93 20.67 7.17 0.39
C GLU A 93 21.03 8.48 -0.27
N ALA A 94 20.71 9.58 0.41
CA ALA A 94 21.08 10.90 -0.05
C ALA A 94 21.12 11.93 1.07
N ARG A 95 21.71 13.08 0.71
CA ARG A 95 21.71 14.30 1.52
C ARG A 95 20.81 15.33 0.88
N VAL A 96 20.08 16.06 1.71
CA VAL A 96 19.30 17.23 1.27
C VAL A 96 19.91 18.50 1.85
N ALA A 97 20.42 19.35 0.96
CA ALA A 97 20.75 20.73 1.28
C ALA A 97 19.44 21.56 1.30
N GLY A 98 18.75 21.52 2.43
CA GLY A 98 17.54 22.32 2.70
C GLY A 98 16.20 21.64 2.38
N ASN A 99 15.50 21.25 3.44
CA ASN A 99 14.08 20.91 3.62
C ASN A 99 13.28 20.23 2.47
N ASP A 100 12.90 18.97 2.75
CA ASP A 100 11.69 18.21 2.31
C ASP A 100 11.64 17.47 0.95
N ALA A 101 12.13 16.22 0.92
CA ALA A 101 11.63 15.09 0.08
C ALA A 101 12.38 13.81 0.45
N VAL A 102 12.21 12.71 -0.30
CA VAL A 102 12.46 11.33 0.17
C VAL A 102 12.60 10.31 -0.98
N GLN A 103 13.30 9.16 -0.94
CA GLN A 103 14.70 8.84 -0.60
C GLN A 103 15.16 8.83 0.88
N VAL A 104 16.14 7.99 1.32
CA VAL A 104 16.66 8.05 2.71
C VAL A 104 17.47 9.34 2.86
N ASN A 105 16.78 10.36 3.35
CA ASN A 105 17.22 11.74 3.24
C ASN A 105 17.56 12.28 4.62
N TYR A 106 18.86 12.46 4.84
CA TYR A 106 19.38 13.16 6.00
C TYR A 106 19.29 14.67 5.73
N PHE A 107 18.40 15.34 6.47
CA PHE A 107 18.29 16.80 6.46
C PHE A 107 19.36 17.43 7.35
N ASN A 108 19.78 18.66 7.03
CA ASN A 108 20.74 19.41 7.85
C ASN A 108 20.27 19.64 9.31
N CYS A 109 18.96 19.55 9.59
CA CYS A 109 18.41 19.59 10.95
C CYS A 109 18.51 18.26 11.72
N GLY A 110 19.10 17.21 11.14
CA GLY A 110 19.18 15.86 11.71
C GLY A 110 17.91 15.02 11.57
N GLY A 111 16.86 15.57 10.95
CA GLY A 111 15.67 14.81 10.57
C GLY A 111 15.98 13.79 9.47
N VAL A 112 15.18 12.73 9.41
CA VAL A 112 15.28 11.66 8.41
C VAL A 112 13.97 11.53 7.65
N ALA A 113 14.06 11.39 6.35
CA ALA A 113 12.94 11.03 5.50
C ALA A 113 13.13 9.58 5.01
N ILE A 114 12.07 8.76 4.98
CA ILE A 114 12.09 7.37 4.45
C ILE A 114 10.89 7.17 3.52
N SER A 115 11.15 6.72 2.27
CA SER A 115 10.10 6.48 1.27
C SER A 115 10.18 5.09 0.72
N ILE A 116 9.00 4.62 0.34
CA ILE A 116 8.79 3.27 -0.17
C ILE A 116 7.92 3.43 -1.41
N CYS A 117 8.32 2.79 -2.50
CA CYS A 117 7.66 2.85 -3.80
C CYS A 117 7.44 1.41 -4.26
N ILE A 118 6.22 0.89 -4.16
CA ILE A 118 5.90 -0.51 -4.48
C ILE A 118 4.90 -0.56 -5.63
N TRP A 119 5.11 -1.48 -6.56
CA TRP A 119 4.20 -1.72 -7.68
C TRP A 119 2.82 -2.21 -7.16
N HIS A 120 1.73 -1.54 -7.56
CA HIS A 120 0.41 -1.77 -6.98
C HIS A 120 -0.09 -3.22 -7.20
N ALA A 121 0.31 -3.89 -8.27
CA ALA A 121 -0.09 -5.27 -8.53
C ALA A 121 0.48 -6.31 -7.55
N VAL A 122 1.45 -5.97 -6.69
CA VAL A 122 1.96 -6.88 -5.64
C VAL A 122 1.60 -6.44 -4.21
N ALA A 123 0.98 -5.27 -4.05
CA ALA A 123 0.60 -4.75 -2.74
C ALA A 123 -0.53 -3.71 -2.83
N ASP A 124 -1.58 -3.94 -2.05
CA ASP A 124 -2.51 -2.87 -1.67
C ASP A 124 -1.98 -2.05 -0.47
N ALA A 125 -2.70 -0.99 -0.11
CA ALA A 125 -2.34 -0.12 1.01
C ALA A 125 -2.27 -0.84 2.38
N SER A 126 -3.01 -1.93 2.58
CA SER A 126 -2.92 -2.75 3.80
C SER A 126 -1.65 -3.59 3.81
N THR A 127 -1.31 -4.25 2.69
CA THR A 127 -0.04 -4.99 2.54
C THR A 127 1.16 -4.06 2.73
N LEU A 128 1.15 -2.86 2.13
CA LEU A 128 2.20 -1.85 2.30
C LEU A 128 2.29 -1.33 3.74
N ALA A 129 1.17 -1.10 4.42
CA ALA A 129 1.18 -0.76 5.84
C ALA A 129 1.74 -1.90 6.72
N THR A 130 1.41 -3.17 6.42
CA THR A 130 1.99 -4.33 7.11
C THR A 130 3.50 -4.40 6.88
N PHE A 131 3.99 -4.22 5.64
CA PHE A 131 5.42 -4.14 5.32
C PHE A 131 6.15 -3.08 6.15
N VAL A 132 5.63 -1.84 6.20
CA VAL A 132 6.21 -0.75 7.01
C VAL A 132 6.26 -1.11 8.49
N ASN A 133 5.18 -1.68 9.04
CA ASN A 133 5.13 -2.08 10.45
C ASN A 133 6.12 -3.21 10.77
N CYS A 134 6.24 -4.20 9.89
CA CYS A 134 7.21 -5.29 9.95
C CYS A 134 8.65 -4.78 9.90
N TRP A 135 8.98 -3.92 8.92
CA TRP A 135 10.30 -3.33 8.79
C TRP A 135 10.67 -2.49 10.03
N ALA A 136 9.75 -1.68 10.52
CA ALA A 136 9.94 -0.90 11.73
C ALA A 136 10.06 -1.78 12.99
N ALA A 137 9.43 -2.96 13.02
CA ALA A 137 9.56 -3.92 14.12
C ALA A 137 10.94 -4.60 14.13
N ILE A 138 11.40 -5.14 13.00
CA ILE A 138 12.76 -5.70 12.86
C ILE A 138 13.81 -4.61 13.14
N SER A 139 13.58 -3.38 12.67
CA SER A 139 14.48 -2.24 12.93
C SER A 139 14.55 -1.81 14.40
N ARG A 140 13.59 -2.20 15.25
CA ARG A 140 13.65 -1.95 16.70
C ARG A 140 14.23 -3.13 17.48
N ASP A 141 13.91 -4.34 17.04
CA ASP A 141 14.37 -5.58 17.67
C ASP A 141 14.78 -6.60 16.60
N PRO A 142 16.09 -6.84 16.43
CA PRO A 142 16.61 -7.89 15.56
C PRO A 142 16.15 -9.31 15.92
N ASN A 143 15.53 -9.56 17.07
CA ASN A 143 14.98 -10.88 17.43
C ASN A 143 13.46 -10.96 17.25
N ASN A 144 12.83 -9.93 16.68
CA ASN A 144 11.39 -9.88 16.49
C ASN A 144 10.92 -10.99 15.54
N VAL A 145 9.96 -11.80 16.00
CA VAL A 145 9.34 -12.87 15.21
C VAL A 145 8.12 -12.31 14.50
N ILE A 146 8.18 -12.22 13.17
CA ILE A 146 7.02 -11.87 12.34
C ILE A 146 6.21 -13.14 12.05
N ASP A 147 4.88 -13.06 12.22
CA ASP A 147 3.93 -14.08 11.77
C ASP A 147 4.11 -14.39 10.26
N GLU A 148 3.80 -15.63 9.83
CA GLU A 148 3.91 -16.05 8.42
C GLU A 148 3.10 -15.11 7.50
N VAL A 149 3.79 -14.36 6.64
CA VAL A 149 3.17 -13.46 5.65
C VAL A 149 2.80 -14.29 4.42
N VAL A 150 1.54 -14.75 4.33
CA VAL A 150 1.07 -15.44 3.12
C VAL A 150 0.67 -14.40 2.07
N PHE A 151 1.16 -14.60 0.84
CA PHE A 151 0.82 -13.80 -0.34
C PHE A 151 -0.20 -14.48 -1.26
N ASP A 152 -0.28 -15.82 -1.23
CA ASP A 152 -1.17 -16.56 -2.12
C ASP A 152 -2.64 -16.35 -1.75
N CYS A 153 -3.35 -15.66 -2.64
CA CYS A 153 -4.80 -15.55 -2.64
C CYS A 153 -5.43 -16.12 -3.93
N THR A 154 -4.65 -16.81 -4.78
CA THR A 154 -5.12 -17.37 -6.06
C THR A 154 -6.13 -18.50 -5.88
N THR A 155 -6.19 -19.11 -4.70
CA THR A 155 -7.24 -20.06 -4.31
C THR A 155 -8.61 -19.42 -4.11
N LEU A 156 -8.66 -18.14 -3.71
CA LEU A 156 -9.89 -17.35 -3.54
C LEU A 156 -10.21 -16.52 -4.79
N PHE A 157 -9.17 -16.02 -5.45
CA PHE A 157 -9.23 -15.11 -6.59
C PHE A 157 -8.36 -15.66 -7.73
N PRO A 158 -8.78 -16.76 -8.39
CA PRO A 158 -7.97 -17.39 -9.42
C PRO A 158 -7.63 -16.41 -10.55
N PRO A 159 -6.38 -16.44 -11.07
CA PRO A 159 -5.98 -15.71 -12.28
C PRO A 159 -7.01 -15.89 -13.41
N GLN A 160 -7.29 -14.83 -14.16
CA GLN A 160 -8.22 -14.87 -15.30
C GLN A 160 -7.56 -14.31 -16.56
N ASP A 161 -8.09 -14.68 -17.73
CA ASP A 161 -7.74 -14.00 -18.97
C ASP A 161 -8.50 -12.67 -19.06
N LEU A 162 -7.80 -11.58 -18.76
CA LEU A 162 -8.32 -10.21 -18.84
C LEU A 162 -8.07 -9.54 -20.19
N SER A 163 -7.68 -10.27 -21.25
CA SER A 163 -7.52 -9.70 -22.60
C SER A 163 -8.79 -9.04 -23.15
N SER A 164 -9.96 -9.46 -22.67
CA SER A 164 -11.28 -8.86 -22.96
C SER A 164 -11.61 -7.64 -22.09
N PHE A 165 -10.85 -7.38 -21.02
CA PHE A 165 -11.08 -6.33 -20.02
C PHE A 165 -10.00 -5.23 -20.11
N SER A 166 -10.23 -4.24 -20.99
CA SER A 166 -9.35 -3.07 -21.09
C SER A 166 -9.54 -2.10 -19.92
N LEU A 167 -8.85 -2.37 -18.80
CA LEU A 167 -8.78 -1.46 -17.65
C LEU A 167 -8.04 -0.15 -17.97
N HIS A 168 -7.33 -0.12 -19.11
CA HIS A 168 -6.80 1.08 -19.78
C HIS A 168 -7.85 2.20 -19.95
N SER A 169 -9.14 1.86 -19.94
CA SER A 169 -10.26 2.81 -20.00
C SER A 169 -10.40 3.71 -18.77
N PHE A 170 -9.84 3.34 -17.61
CA PHE A 170 -9.95 4.11 -16.36
C PHE A 170 -8.81 5.11 -16.14
N VAL A 171 -7.66 4.91 -16.80
CA VAL A 171 -6.55 5.86 -16.80
C VAL A 171 -6.49 6.49 -18.19
N LYS A 172 -7.13 7.66 -18.35
CA LYS A 172 -6.81 8.51 -19.49
C LYS A 172 -5.34 8.90 -19.38
N GLU A 173 -4.51 8.40 -20.31
CA GLU A 173 -3.13 8.88 -20.48
C GLU A 173 -3.08 10.36 -20.89
N ASP A 174 -4.17 10.84 -21.49
CA ASP A 174 -4.33 12.22 -21.94
C ASP A 174 -4.86 13.14 -20.82
N VAL A 175 -4.05 13.30 -19.76
CA VAL A 175 -4.18 14.43 -18.83
C VAL A 175 -3.11 15.47 -19.15
N SER A 176 -3.33 16.19 -20.24
CA SER A 176 -2.55 17.35 -20.67
C SER A 176 -2.69 18.58 -19.73
N SER A 177 -3.54 18.49 -18.70
CA SER A 177 -3.77 19.51 -17.68
C SER A 177 -2.77 19.42 -16.52
N GLU A 178 -2.32 20.57 -16.00
CA GLU A 178 -1.51 20.64 -14.78
C GLU A 178 -2.30 20.17 -13.55
N ILE A 179 -2.09 18.92 -13.12
CA ILE A 179 -2.72 18.38 -11.89
C ILE A 179 -1.94 18.85 -10.66
N VAL A 180 -2.57 19.67 -9.82
CA VAL A 180 -1.98 20.11 -8.53
C VAL A 180 -2.60 19.35 -7.36
N MET A 181 -1.79 18.57 -6.64
CA MET A 181 -2.21 17.92 -5.40
C MET A 181 -2.25 18.93 -4.23
N LYS A 182 -3.34 18.95 -3.45
CA LYS A 182 -3.48 19.75 -2.22
C LYS A 182 -3.90 18.87 -1.04
N ARG A 183 -3.38 19.13 0.16
CA ARG A 183 -3.75 18.44 1.40
C ARG A 183 -4.72 19.28 2.21
N PHE A 184 -5.97 18.83 2.31
CA PHE A 184 -7.00 19.44 3.15
C PHE A 184 -7.03 18.77 4.53
N LEU A 185 -6.91 19.56 5.61
CA LEU A 185 -6.88 19.07 6.98
C LEU A 185 -8.19 19.40 7.70
N PHE A 186 -8.88 18.36 8.17
CA PHE A 186 -10.07 18.47 9.00
C PHE A 186 -9.71 18.07 10.44
N ASP A 187 -9.71 19.05 11.35
CA ASP A 187 -9.53 18.82 12.79
C ASP A 187 -10.76 18.15 13.42
N GLY A 188 -10.62 17.71 14.68
CA GLY A 188 -11.67 16.99 15.40
C GLY A 188 -12.98 17.79 15.55
N SER A 189 -12.89 19.10 15.75
CA SER A 189 -14.03 20.02 15.82
C SER A 189 -14.76 20.11 14.47
N LYS A 190 -14.04 20.39 13.38
CA LYS A 190 -14.63 20.46 12.02
C LYS A 190 -15.26 19.13 11.61
N LEU A 191 -14.63 17.99 11.94
CA LEU A 191 -15.19 16.67 11.69
C LEU A 191 -16.44 16.39 12.53
N ALA A 192 -16.56 16.93 13.74
CA ALA A 192 -17.78 16.82 14.54
C ALA A 192 -18.91 17.63 13.88
N SER A 193 -18.69 18.91 13.60
CA SER A 193 -19.67 19.79 12.94
C SER A 193 -20.14 19.24 11.59
N LEU A 194 -19.22 18.78 10.73
CA LEU A 194 -19.56 18.22 9.42
C LEU A 194 -20.41 16.94 9.54
N ARG A 195 -20.15 16.09 10.55
CA ARG A 195 -20.96 14.88 10.79
C ARG A 195 -22.36 15.22 11.28
N ASP A 196 -22.51 16.32 11.99
CA ASP A 196 -23.80 16.76 12.52
C ASP A 196 -24.61 17.46 11.43
N GLU A 197 -23.98 18.27 10.58
CA GLU A 197 -24.56 18.86 9.38
C GLU A 197 -25.07 17.79 8.39
N VAL A 198 -24.23 16.82 8.03
CA VAL A 198 -24.62 15.68 7.16
C VAL A 198 -25.63 14.76 7.86
N GLY A 199 -25.58 14.66 9.19
CA GLY A 199 -26.48 13.85 10.02
C GLY A 199 -27.90 14.42 10.14
N ASN A 200 -28.11 15.70 9.87
CA ASN A 200 -29.43 16.34 9.88
C ASN A 200 -30.29 16.02 8.63
N GLY A 201 -29.83 15.11 7.77
CA GLY A 201 -30.59 14.60 6.62
C GLY A 201 -31.61 13.51 7.00
N PRO A 202 -32.19 12.80 6.01
CA PRO A 202 -33.22 11.77 6.24
C PRO A 202 -32.71 10.45 6.84
N TYR A 203 -31.44 10.37 7.24
CA TYR A 203 -30.81 9.16 7.79
C TYR A 203 -30.79 9.21 9.32
N LEU A 204 -31.24 8.13 9.97
CA LEU A 204 -31.42 8.08 11.43
C LEU A 204 -30.11 8.03 12.24
N ASP A 205 -28.99 7.62 11.63
CA ASP A 205 -27.71 7.40 12.30
C ASP A 205 -26.68 8.49 12.00
N ARG A 206 -25.96 8.94 13.05
CA ARG A 206 -24.86 9.92 12.91
C ARG A 206 -23.74 9.35 12.02
N PRO A 207 -23.42 9.96 10.87
CA PRO A 207 -22.51 9.38 9.87
C PRO A 207 -21.10 9.14 10.43
N SER A 208 -20.35 8.24 9.80
CA SER A 208 -18.94 8.05 10.12
C SER A 208 -18.09 9.24 9.63
N ARG A 209 -16.89 9.43 10.19
CA ARG A 209 -15.93 10.44 9.70
C ARG A 209 -15.64 10.28 8.20
N PHE A 210 -15.55 9.03 7.74
CA PHE A 210 -15.34 8.72 6.32
C PHE A 210 -16.52 9.18 5.47
N ILE A 211 -17.75 8.80 5.83
CA ILE A 211 -18.96 9.20 5.09
C ILE A 211 -19.06 10.73 5.01
N ALA A 212 -18.92 11.43 6.14
CA ALA A 212 -19.04 12.89 6.17
C ALA A 212 -18.03 13.60 5.24
N VAL A 213 -16.75 13.21 5.27
CA VAL A 213 -15.72 13.78 4.40
C VAL A 213 -15.91 13.39 2.93
N SER A 214 -16.26 12.13 2.65
CA SER A 214 -16.54 11.69 1.29
C SER A 214 -17.75 12.41 0.68
N THR A 215 -18.84 12.57 1.44
CA THR A 215 -20.01 13.34 1.00
C THR A 215 -19.64 14.79 0.70
N LEU A 216 -18.84 15.45 1.54
CA LEU A 216 -18.38 16.82 1.28
C LEU A 216 -17.58 16.92 -0.03
N ILE A 217 -16.60 16.03 -0.23
CA ILE A 217 -15.77 16.01 -1.44
C ILE A 217 -16.61 15.73 -2.69
N LEU A 218 -17.51 14.75 -2.63
CA LEU A 218 -18.35 14.40 -3.77
C LEU A 218 -19.34 15.52 -4.12
N THR A 219 -19.96 16.16 -3.13
CA THR A 219 -20.82 17.33 -3.36
C THR A 219 -20.04 18.48 -3.99
N ALA A 220 -18.82 18.78 -3.52
CA ALA A 220 -17.98 19.82 -4.11
C ALA A 220 -17.63 19.51 -5.58
N MET A 221 -17.22 18.26 -5.88
CA MET A 221 -16.91 17.83 -7.25
C MET A 221 -18.14 17.90 -8.17
N MET A 222 -19.30 17.42 -7.70
CA MET A 222 -20.56 17.49 -8.46
C MET A 222 -21.04 18.92 -8.71
N THR A 223 -20.77 19.86 -7.81
CA THR A 223 -21.07 21.28 -8.04
C THR A 223 -20.20 21.84 -9.17
N VAL A 224 -18.89 21.59 -9.14
CA VAL A 224 -17.94 22.07 -10.17
C VAL A 224 -18.21 21.44 -11.55
N THR A 225 -18.60 20.16 -11.62
CA THR A 225 -18.88 19.51 -12.92
C THR A 225 -20.20 19.96 -13.56
N ARG A 226 -21.23 20.22 -12.74
CA ARG A 226 -22.55 20.69 -13.23
C ARG A 226 -22.54 22.05 -13.91
N GLU A 227 -21.54 22.89 -13.65
CA GLU A 227 -21.39 24.19 -14.31
C GLU A 227 -20.94 24.06 -15.78
N ASN A 228 -20.38 22.91 -16.18
CA ASN A 228 -19.73 22.74 -17.48
C ASN A 228 -20.56 21.99 -18.53
N GLU A 229 -21.40 21.01 -18.16
CA GLU A 229 -22.16 20.19 -19.13
C GLU A 229 -23.53 19.72 -18.63
N ALA A 230 -24.54 19.76 -19.51
CA ALA A 230 -25.95 19.63 -19.14
C ALA A 230 -26.45 18.19 -18.87
N MET A 231 -25.64 17.14 -19.09
CA MET A 231 -26.07 15.75 -18.87
C MET A 231 -24.92 14.78 -18.55
N GLN A 232 -24.24 15.02 -17.42
CA GLN A 232 -23.14 14.16 -16.96
C GLN A 232 -23.58 13.22 -15.81
N ILE A 233 -23.28 11.92 -15.95
CA ILE A 233 -23.40 10.95 -14.85
C ILE A 233 -22.14 11.05 -13.99
N ASN A 234 -22.27 11.62 -12.79
CA ASN A 234 -21.19 11.64 -11.80
C ASN A 234 -21.15 10.30 -11.05
N ALA A 235 -20.05 9.57 -11.15
CA ALA A 235 -19.81 8.31 -10.43
C ALA A 235 -18.52 8.41 -9.59
N ALA A 236 -18.50 7.71 -8.45
CA ALA A 236 -17.38 7.70 -7.53
C ALA A 236 -17.03 6.28 -7.08
N THR A 237 -15.75 5.91 -7.23
CA THR A 237 -15.24 4.60 -6.84
C THR A 237 -14.46 4.72 -5.54
N ILE A 238 -14.81 3.89 -4.55
CA ILE A 238 -14.14 3.84 -3.25
C ILE A 238 -13.55 2.44 -3.07
N ALA A 239 -12.22 2.34 -3.09
CA ALA A 239 -11.52 1.11 -2.74
C ALA A 239 -11.68 0.81 -1.24
N VAL A 240 -11.94 -0.45 -0.89
CA VAL A 240 -12.13 -0.92 0.49
C VAL A 240 -11.45 -2.27 0.70
N ASP A 241 -10.94 -2.52 1.91
CA ASP A 241 -10.33 -3.80 2.27
C ASP A 241 -11.36 -4.95 2.21
N LEU A 242 -11.21 -5.85 1.24
CA LEU A 242 -12.09 -7.00 1.06
C LEU A 242 -11.86 -8.08 2.12
N ARG A 243 -10.70 -8.14 2.78
CA ARG A 243 -10.33 -9.25 3.69
C ARG A 243 -11.36 -9.47 4.80
N ARG A 244 -11.83 -8.37 5.38
CA ARG A 244 -12.85 -8.36 6.46
C ARG A 244 -14.29 -8.56 5.97
N ARG A 245 -14.52 -8.56 4.66
CA ARG A 245 -15.84 -8.69 4.00
C ARG A 245 -16.09 -10.07 3.40
N LEU A 246 -15.03 -10.87 3.22
CA LEU A 246 -15.15 -12.27 2.83
C LEU A 246 -15.89 -13.09 3.91
N LYS A 247 -16.47 -14.22 3.47
CA LYS A 247 -17.12 -15.21 4.34
C LYS A 247 -16.54 -16.60 4.02
N PRO A 248 -15.74 -17.20 4.92
CA PRO A 248 -15.25 -16.65 6.19
C PRO A 248 -14.34 -15.41 5.97
N PRO A 249 -14.22 -14.50 6.96
CA PRO A 249 -13.28 -13.38 6.88
C PRO A 249 -11.84 -13.88 6.77
N SER A 250 -11.04 -13.29 5.89
CA SER A 250 -9.62 -13.61 5.80
C SER A 250 -8.79 -12.78 6.77
N ALA A 251 -7.65 -13.34 7.18
CA ALA A 251 -6.74 -12.70 8.13
C ALA A 251 -6.13 -11.40 7.57
N LYS A 252 -5.73 -10.48 8.48
CA LYS A 252 -5.17 -9.15 8.13
C LYS A 252 -3.90 -9.25 7.27
N THR A 253 -3.10 -10.25 7.59
CA THR A 253 -2.03 -10.83 6.77
C THR A 253 -2.46 -12.28 6.59
N ILE A 254 -2.44 -12.81 5.37
CA ILE A 254 -3.16 -14.06 5.07
C ILE A 254 -2.59 -15.21 5.93
N ASN A 255 -3.47 -16.04 6.49
CA ASN A 255 -3.10 -17.26 7.21
C ASN A 255 -4.18 -18.32 6.92
N TRP A 256 -3.78 -19.39 6.22
CA TRP A 256 -4.65 -20.53 5.90
C TRP A 256 -3.87 -21.86 5.98
N LYS A 257 -3.37 -22.22 7.17
CA LYS A 257 -2.92 -23.58 7.46
C LYS A 257 -3.62 -24.15 8.70
N HIS A 258 -4.86 -24.59 8.53
CA HIS A 258 -5.43 -25.86 9.07
C HIS A 258 -6.95 -25.88 8.85
N LEU A 259 -7.38 -26.41 7.70
CA LEU A 259 -8.68 -27.06 7.57
C LEU A 259 -8.41 -28.57 7.65
N PRO A 260 -8.86 -29.28 8.70
CA PRO A 260 -8.80 -30.73 8.70
C PRO A 260 -9.64 -31.25 7.53
N SER A 261 -9.01 -32.04 6.67
CA SER A 261 -9.70 -32.83 5.66
C SER A 261 -10.40 -34.02 6.33
N ASP A 262 -11.55 -33.76 6.96
CA ASP A 262 -12.44 -34.83 7.42
C ASP A 262 -13.87 -34.59 6.90
N ASN A 263 -14.12 -35.11 5.69
CA ASN A 263 -15.46 -35.30 5.17
C ASN A 263 -16.10 -36.54 5.85
N SER A 264 -16.36 -36.44 7.16
CA SER A 264 -17.26 -37.36 7.84
C SER A 264 -17.96 -36.68 9.03
N LYS A 265 -19.28 -36.90 9.13
CA LYS A 265 -20.18 -36.47 10.22
C LYS A 265 -20.51 -34.96 10.32
N MET A 266 -21.33 -34.48 9.40
CA MET A 266 -22.49 -33.64 9.80
C MET A 266 -23.70 -33.86 8.90
N ALA A 267 -24.19 -35.10 8.93
CA ALA A 267 -25.51 -35.47 8.44
C ALA A 267 -26.18 -36.37 9.48
N ARG A 268 -26.79 -35.75 10.50
CA ARG A 268 -27.93 -36.23 11.29
C ARG A 268 -28.29 -35.22 12.38
N GLU A 269 -29.61 -35.03 12.51
CA GLU A 269 -30.34 -34.22 13.51
C GLU A 269 -30.20 -32.69 13.36
#